data_AF-A0A3L6ZJC4-F1
#
_entry.id   AF-A0A3L6ZJC4-F1
#
_cell.length_a   1.000
_cell.length_b   1.000
_cell.length_c   1.000
_cell.angle_alpha   90.00
_cell.angle_beta   90.00
_cell.angle_gamma   90.00
#
_symmetry.space_group_name_H-M   'P 1'
#
loop_
_entity.id
_entity.type
_entity.pdbx_description
1 polymer ?
#
loop_
_entity_poly.entity_id
_entity_poly.type
_entity_poly.pdbx_seq_one_letter_code
_entity_poly.pdbx_strand_id
1 'polypeptide(L)'
;MIAEPVDERDASWEAHDARYRLLVFEGPGNAVAAYDLGDCTLREALEAGEETSERDARLWSLALIVDDERSAPVFGAAVATVRSRGLIWLSGYDYTDGEPSTVAEWRLRAEMQDSYLMARSLAGEPVVLPDGLRVFRMFPGWTTVPLWESFTDNYPFDEDTVPVSAGLRDELIAWGAEWERRALAEMDGDGEGTSGAAAAPDEEGDDPEAALLGEAEWARWGARLYRRAVAELRDVAEVRPGFALPVEESSAG
;
A
#
# COMPACT_ATOMS: atom_id res chain seq x y z
N MET A 1 7.99 8.41 9.39
CA MET A 1 8.62 7.70 10.51
C MET A 1 8.54 8.61 11.72
N ILE A 2 8.01 8.12 12.84
CA ILE A 2 8.02 8.85 14.12
C ILE A 2 9.05 8.14 14.98
N ALA A 3 9.97 8.90 15.58
CA ALA A 3 10.95 8.38 16.52
C ALA A 3 10.66 8.99 17.89
N GLU A 4 10.41 8.14 18.88
CA GLU A 4 10.13 8.54 20.25
C GLU A 4 11.27 8.07 21.16
N PRO A 5 11.76 8.90 22.10
CA PRO A 5 12.77 8.47 23.05
C PRO A 5 12.15 7.46 24.04
N VAL A 6 12.86 6.37 24.28
CA VAL A 6 12.50 5.33 25.25
C VAL A 6 13.58 5.18 26.32
N ASP A 7 13.20 4.79 27.53
CA ASP A 7 14.15 4.41 28.59
C ASP A 7 14.75 3.04 28.23
N GLU A 8 16.08 2.91 28.25
CA GLU A 8 16.76 1.64 27.91
C GLU A 8 16.37 0.49 28.84
N ARG A 9 15.83 0.80 30.02
CA ARG A 9 15.38 -0.16 31.04
C ARG A 9 13.94 -0.58 30.86
N ASP A 10 13.23 -0.01 29.88
CA ASP A 10 11.87 -0.41 29.51
C ASP A 10 11.86 -1.70 28.66
N ALA A 11 12.74 -2.64 29.01
CA ALA A 11 12.82 -3.98 28.43
C ALA A 11 12.59 -4.99 29.55
N SER A 12 11.43 -5.66 29.51
CA SER A 12 11.11 -6.73 30.46
C SER A 12 11.76 -8.07 30.10
N TRP A 13 12.26 -8.20 28.88
CA TRP A 13 12.92 -9.40 28.36
C TRP A 13 13.82 -9.05 27.17
N GLU A 14 14.81 -9.92 26.92
CA GLU A 14 15.69 -9.89 25.76
C GLU A 14 15.88 -11.33 25.25
N ALA A 15 16.03 -11.48 23.94
CA ALA A 15 16.28 -12.77 23.29
C ALA A 15 17.34 -12.62 22.19
N HIS A 16 18.12 -13.68 21.97
CA HIS A 16 19.19 -13.71 20.97
C HIS A 16 19.01 -14.85 19.95
N ASP A 17 17.96 -15.64 20.10
CA ASP A 17 17.58 -16.79 19.29
C ASP A 17 16.44 -16.45 18.32
N ALA A 18 16.50 -15.26 17.70
CA ALA A 18 15.51 -14.82 16.74
C ALA A 18 15.35 -15.86 15.62
N ARG A 19 14.09 -16.16 15.29
CA ARG A 19 13.74 -17.06 14.18
C ARG A 19 12.93 -16.27 13.17
N TYR A 20 13.26 -16.44 11.90
CA TYR A 20 12.59 -15.76 10.81
C TYR A 20 11.85 -16.78 9.94
N ARG A 21 10.78 -16.33 9.28
CA ARG A 21 10.07 -17.08 8.26
C ARG A 21 10.20 -16.36 6.93
N LEU A 22 10.84 -17.01 5.97
CA LEU A 22 10.91 -16.58 4.58
C LEU A 22 9.82 -17.30 3.79
N LEU A 23 8.99 -16.55 3.08
CA LEU A 23 8.06 -17.06 2.08
C LEU A 23 8.54 -16.63 0.70
N VAL A 24 8.53 -17.55 -0.26
CA VAL A 24 8.80 -17.28 -1.67
C VAL A 24 7.61 -17.77 -2.50
N PHE A 25 7.06 -16.89 -3.32
CA PHE A 25 5.86 -17.15 -4.11
C PHE A 25 6.24 -17.45 -5.57
N GLU A 26 5.75 -18.57 -6.09
CA GLU A 26 6.07 -19.07 -7.42
C GLU A 26 4.85 -19.13 -8.34
N GLY A 27 5.05 -18.61 -9.56
CA GLY A 27 4.09 -18.71 -10.66
C GLY A 27 2.78 -17.96 -10.44
N PRO A 28 1.82 -18.10 -11.39
CA PRO A 28 0.59 -17.31 -11.39
C PRO A 28 -0.38 -17.67 -10.26
N GLY A 29 -0.22 -18.83 -9.64
CA GLY A 29 -1.02 -19.24 -8.48
C GLY A 29 -0.41 -18.85 -7.14
N ASN A 30 0.74 -18.15 -7.15
CA ASN A 30 1.50 -17.79 -5.95
C ASN A 30 1.76 -18.99 -5.03
N ALA A 31 2.20 -20.12 -5.60
CA ALA A 31 2.54 -21.31 -4.82
C ALA A 31 3.67 -20.96 -3.83
N VAL A 32 3.48 -21.29 -2.56
CA VAL A 32 4.38 -20.81 -1.49
C VAL A 32 5.40 -21.87 -1.10
N ALA A 33 6.68 -21.51 -1.18
CA ALA A 33 7.75 -22.20 -0.46
C ALA A 33 8.05 -21.43 0.84
N ALA A 34 8.06 -22.13 1.97
CA ALA A 34 8.26 -21.53 3.29
C ALA A 34 9.49 -22.11 3.99
N TYR A 35 10.32 -21.24 4.55
CA TYR A 35 11.57 -21.59 5.23
C TYR A 35 11.64 -20.91 6.60
N ASP A 36 11.87 -21.68 7.65
CA ASP A 36 12.20 -21.13 8.97
C ASP A 36 13.73 -21.00 9.08
N LEU A 37 14.22 -19.78 9.22
CA LEU A 37 15.62 -19.45 9.39
C LEU A 37 15.92 -19.24 10.88
N GLY A 38 16.97 -19.86 11.39
CA GLY A 38 17.43 -19.71 12.77
C GLY A 38 18.94 -19.55 12.81
N ASP A 39 19.47 -19.15 13.97
CA ASP A 39 20.90 -18.90 14.19
C ASP A 39 21.51 -17.88 13.20
N CYS A 40 20.69 -16.91 12.75
CA CYS A 40 21.11 -15.88 11.82
C CYS A 40 20.65 -14.50 12.30
N THR A 41 21.35 -13.47 11.83
CA THR A 41 20.96 -12.06 11.99
C THR A 41 19.86 -11.69 11.00
N LEU A 42 19.18 -10.56 11.23
CA LEU A 42 18.21 -10.01 10.27
C LEU A 42 18.85 -9.78 8.89
N ARG A 43 20.09 -9.26 8.85
CA ARG A 43 20.81 -9.03 7.60
C ARG A 43 20.99 -10.32 6.81
N GLU A 44 21.43 -11.40 7.46
CA GLU A 44 21.58 -12.72 6.83
C GLU A 44 20.24 -13.30 6.38
N ALA A 45 19.16 -13.06 7.14
CA ALA A 45 17.82 -13.49 6.73
C ALA A 45 17.30 -12.74 5.48
N LEU A 46 17.58 -11.44 5.36
CA LEU A 46 17.26 -10.66 4.16
C LEU A 46 18.10 -11.12 2.96
N GLU A 47 19.41 -11.34 3.15
CA GLU A 47 20.30 -11.89 2.12
C GLU A 47 19.83 -13.26 1.63
N ALA A 48 19.37 -14.13 2.55
CA ALA A 48 18.76 -15.41 2.20
C ALA A 48 17.47 -15.25 1.40
N GLY A 49 16.67 -14.21 1.69
CA GLY A 49 15.48 -13.85 0.93
C GLY A 49 15.81 -13.53 -0.52
N GLU A 50 16.75 -12.61 -0.73
CA GLU A 50 17.25 -12.24 -2.07
C GLU A 50 17.86 -13.43 -2.82
N GLU A 51 18.63 -14.29 -2.16
CA GLU A 51 19.24 -15.46 -2.81
C GLU A 51 18.16 -16.49 -3.22
N THR A 52 17.22 -16.79 -2.31
CA THR A 52 16.16 -17.78 -2.55
C THR A 52 15.13 -17.29 -3.57
N SER A 53 14.93 -15.97 -3.67
CA SER A 53 14.06 -15.35 -4.68
C SER A 53 14.73 -15.17 -6.04
N GLU A 54 15.95 -15.68 -6.22
CA GLU A 54 16.77 -15.51 -7.43
C GLU A 54 17.00 -14.02 -7.78
N ARG A 55 17.34 -13.20 -6.76
CA ARG A 55 17.49 -11.74 -6.84
C ARG A 55 16.18 -11.06 -7.26
N ASP A 56 15.13 -11.29 -6.50
CA ASP A 56 13.80 -10.72 -6.69
C ASP A 56 13.12 -11.11 -8.01
N ALA A 57 13.61 -12.13 -8.70
CA ALA A 57 12.90 -12.74 -9.84
C ALA A 57 11.60 -13.44 -9.40
N ARG A 58 11.37 -13.54 -8.09
CA ARG A 58 10.16 -14.06 -7.45
C ARG A 58 9.72 -13.10 -6.35
N LEU A 59 8.41 -13.01 -6.12
CA LEU A 59 7.89 -12.32 -4.94
C LEU A 59 8.35 -13.09 -3.70
N TRP A 60 8.72 -12.38 -2.64
CA TRP A 60 9.09 -12.99 -1.36
C TRP A 60 8.81 -12.06 -0.19
N SER A 61 8.61 -12.64 0.98
CA SER A 61 8.40 -11.90 2.23
C SER A 61 9.12 -12.55 3.40
N LEU A 62 9.44 -11.73 4.41
CA LEU A 62 10.16 -12.14 5.61
C LEU A 62 9.41 -11.67 6.85
N ALA A 63 9.21 -12.59 7.79
CA ALA A 63 8.63 -12.28 9.10
C ALA A 63 9.54 -12.74 10.24
N LEU A 64 9.50 -12.04 11.37
CA LEU A 64 9.96 -12.56 12.66
C LEU A 64 8.90 -13.52 13.22
N ILE A 65 9.32 -14.71 13.60
CA ILE A 65 8.49 -15.67 14.31
C ILE A 65 8.50 -15.33 15.80
N VAL A 66 7.31 -15.10 16.36
CA VAL A 66 7.12 -14.87 17.79
C VAL A 66 6.33 -16.03 18.37
N ASP A 67 6.92 -16.76 19.31
CA ASP A 67 6.19 -17.73 20.12
C ASP A 67 5.64 -17.01 21.36
N ASP A 68 4.32 -16.94 21.49
CA ASP A 68 3.61 -16.37 22.65
C ASP A 68 3.08 -17.52 23.52
N GLU A 69 3.54 -17.58 24.77
CA GLU A 69 3.05 -18.52 25.77
C GLU A 69 1.97 -17.85 26.62
N ARG A 70 0.74 -17.81 26.11
CA ARG A 70 -0.39 -17.31 26.90
C ARG A 70 -0.88 -18.37 27.88
N SER A 71 -0.96 -17.98 29.14
CA SER A 71 -1.73 -18.71 30.15
C SER A 71 -3.22 -18.46 29.91
N ALA A 72 -3.92 -19.41 29.29
CA ALA A 72 -5.37 -19.32 29.16
C ALA A 72 -6.03 -19.79 30.47
N PRO A 73 -6.94 -19.03 31.08
CA PRO A 73 -7.74 -19.52 32.20
C PRO A 73 -8.67 -20.62 31.70
N VAL A 74 -8.30 -21.88 31.93
CA VAL A 74 -9.20 -23.02 31.73
C VAL A 74 -10.07 -23.11 32.98
N PHE A 75 -11.37 -22.79 32.85
CA PHE A 75 -12.32 -22.93 33.95
C PHE A 75 -12.30 -24.37 34.49
N GLY A 76 -11.76 -24.56 35.70
CA GLY A 76 -11.80 -25.82 36.45
C GLY A 76 -10.68 -26.83 36.19
N ALA A 77 -9.61 -26.49 35.46
CA ALA A 77 -8.46 -27.37 35.26
C ALA A 77 -7.12 -26.63 35.39
N ALA A 78 -6.03 -27.39 35.59
CA ALA A 78 -4.67 -26.85 35.62
C ALA A 78 -4.41 -25.93 34.42
N VAL A 79 -3.73 -24.79 34.64
CA VAL A 79 -3.37 -23.83 33.59
C VAL A 79 -2.64 -24.58 32.47
N ALA A 80 -3.32 -24.77 31.35
CA ALA A 80 -2.69 -25.28 30.14
C ALA A 80 -2.06 -24.06 29.45
N THR A 81 -0.74 -24.02 29.40
CA THR A 81 -0.02 -23.06 28.56
C THR A 81 -0.34 -23.39 27.11
N VAL A 82 -1.10 -22.50 26.45
CA VAL A 82 -1.32 -22.60 25.01
C VAL A 82 -0.20 -21.80 24.36
N ARG A 83 0.74 -22.51 23.75
CA ARG A 83 1.79 -21.87 22.95
C ARG A 83 1.18 -21.52 21.59
N SER A 84 1.09 -20.23 21.30
CA SER A 84 0.68 -19.70 20.00
C SER A 84 1.89 -19.16 19.26
N ARG A 85 1.93 -19.35 17.94
CA ARG A 85 2.98 -18.78 17.08
C ARG A 85 2.38 -17.67 16.24
N GLY A 86 2.94 -16.47 16.37
CA GLY A 86 2.64 -15.30 15.54
C GLY A 86 3.78 -14.98 14.57
N LEU A 87 3.46 -14.16 13.57
CA LEU A 87 4.41 -13.60 12.62
C LEU A 87 4.34 -12.08 12.71
N ILE A 88 5.51 -11.43 12.72
CA ILE A 88 5.65 -9.98 12.55
C ILE A 88 6.36 -9.75 11.22
N TRP A 89 5.65 -9.24 10.22
CA TRP A 89 6.22 -8.97 8.89
C TRP A 89 7.29 -7.87 8.96
N LEU A 90 8.45 -8.16 8.40
CA LEU A 90 9.62 -7.27 8.36
C LEU A 90 9.87 -6.70 6.96
N SER A 91 9.58 -7.50 5.93
CA SER A 91 9.56 -7.09 4.52
C SER A 91 8.53 -7.94 3.78
N GLY A 92 7.78 -7.33 2.87
CA GLY A 92 6.67 -8.01 2.21
C GLY A 92 5.54 -8.43 3.16
N TYR A 93 4.59 -9.17 2.61
CA TYR A 93 3.40 -9.68 3.31
C TYR A 93 3.11 -11.10 2.82
N ASP A 94 2.18 -11.82 3.44
CA ASP A 94 1.70 -13.06 2.82
C ASP A 94 0.93 -12.71 1.55
N TYR A 95 1.51 -13.01 0.38
CA TYR A 95 0.87 -12.66 -0.88
C TYR A 95 -0.35 -13.53 -1.20
N THR A 96 -0.54 -14.64 -0.49
CA THR A 96 -1.72 -15.51 -0.59
C THR A 96 -2.87 -15.05 0.29
N ASP A 97 -2.59 -14.21 1.29
CA ASP A 97 -3.63 -13.44 1.94
C ASP A 97 -4.23 -12.48 0.92
N GLY A 98 -5.55 -12.27 1.03
CA GLY A 98 -6.34 -11.51 0.06
C GLY A 98 -5.95 -10.03 -0.01
N GLU A 99 -6.95 -9.18 -0.27
CA GLU A 99 -6.70 -7.75 -0.34
C GLU A 99 -6.20 -7.20 1.01
N PRO A 100 -5.07 -6.46 1.05
CA PRO A 100 -4.61 -5.81 2.27
C PRO A 100 -5.68 -4.89 2.88
N SER A 101 -5.84 -4.99 4.19
CA SER A 101 -6.88 -4.27 4.94
C SER A 101 -6.38 -2.99 5.60
N THR A 102 -5.06 -2.87 5.80
CA THR A 102 -4.45 -1.71 6.46
C THR A 102 -3.41 -1.04 5.57
N VAL A 103 -3.10 0.23 5.87
CA VAL A 103 -2.03 0.99 5.21
C VAL A 103 -0.67 0.29 5.38
N ALA A 104 -0.42 -0.36 6.51
CA ALA A 104 0.82 -1.07 6.76
C ALA A 104 0.94 -2.30 5.84
N GLU A 105 -0.12 -3.09 5.72
CA GLU A 105 -0.16 -4.25 4.82
C GLU A 105 -0.01 -3.83 3.35
N TRP A 106 -0.66 -2.73 2.94
CA TRP A 106 -0.49 -2.18 1.59
C TRP A 106 0.94 -1.76 1.30
N ARG A 107 1.62 -1.13 2.26
CA ARG A 107 3.04 -0.74 2.10
C ARG A 107 3.93 -1.97 1.91
N LEU A 108 3.71 -2.99 2.74
CA LEU A 108 4.47 -4.25 2.67
C LEU A 108 4.22 -4.98 1.34
N ARG A 109 2.96 -5.09 0.90
CA ARG A 109 2.63 -5.68 -0.41
C ARG A 109 3.24 -4.90 -1.56
N ALA A 110 3.19 -3.56 -1.49
CA ALA A 110 3.77 -2.69 -2.50
C ALA A 110 5.30 -2.86 -2.60
N GLU A 111 6.02 -2.90 -1.47
CA GLU A 111 7.48 -3.10 -1.43
C GLU A 111 7.91 -4.38 -2.15
N MET A 112 7.22 -5.49 -1.86
CA MET A 112 7.51 -6.79 -2.47
C MET A 112 7.26 -6.79 -3.98
N GLN A 113 6.11 -6.25 -4.40
CA GLN A 113 5.79 -6.15 -5.82
C GLN A 113 6.71 -5.17 -6.55
N ASP A 114 7.12 -4.06 -5.93
CA ASP A 114 8.01 -3.08 -6.53
C ASP A 114 9.42 -3.66 -6.74
N SER A 115 9.93 -4.42 -5.78
CA SER A 115 11.22 -5.12 -5.90
C SER A 115 11.19 -6.12 -7.06
N TYR A 116 10.12 -6.92 -7.14
CA TYR A 116 9.92 -7.87 -8.23
C TYR A 116 9.78 -7.21 -9.61
N LEU A 117 8.96 -6.17 -9.73
CA LEU A 117 8.77 -5.46 -11.00
C LEU A 117 10.05 -4.73 -11.44
N MET A 118 10.82 -4.19 -10.49
CA MET A 118 12.13 -3.61 -10.75
C MET A 118 13.09 -4.67 -11.30
N ALA A 119 13.18 -5.85 -10.68
CA ALA A 119 14.04 -6.93 -11.15
C ALA A 119 13.69 -7.35 -12.59
N ARG A 120 12.40 -7.46 -12.91
CA ARG A 120 11.93 -7.73 -14.28
C ARG A 120 12.29 -6.63 -15.27
N SER A 121 12.08 -5.37 -14.89
CA SER A 121 12.44 -4.21 -15.70
C SER A 121 13.95 -4.21 -16.03
N LEU A 122 14.80 -4.43 -15.01
CA LEU A 122 16.26 -4.52 -15.17
C LEU A 122 16.69 -5.71 -16.03
N ALA A 123 15.93 -6.82 -16.01
CA ALA A 123 16.15 -7.97 -16.87
C ALA A 123 15.61 -7.78 -18.31
N GLY A 124 14.93 -6.67 -18.61
CA GLY A 124 14.28 -6.43 -19.90
C GLY A 124 13.06 -7.32 -20.15
N GLU A 125 12.44 -7.82 -19.09
CA GLU A 125 11.25 -8.66 -19.15
C GLU A 125 9.96 -7.83 -19.07
N PRO A 126 8.80 -8.39 -19.47
CA PRO A 126 7.51 -7.73 -19.26
C PRO A 126 7.29 -7.38 -17.79
N VAL A 127 6.96 -6.11 -17.51
CA VAL A 127 6.76 -5.56 -16.16
C VAL A 127 5.33 -5.86 -15.68
N VAL A 128 5.08 -7.12 -15.39
CA VAL A 128 3.80 -7.65 -14.89
C VAL A 128 4.07 -8.61 -13.73
N LEU A 129 3.08 -8.75 -12.84
CA LEU A 129 3.07 -9.71 -11.73
C LEU A 129 3.17 -11.17 -12.23
N PRO A 130 3.45 -12.15 -11.34
CA PRO A 130 3.56 -13.56 -11.74
C PRO A 130 2.32 -14.14 -12.42
N ASP A 131 1.14 -13.57 -12.15
CA ASP A 131 -0.15 -13.91 -12.77
C ASP A 131 -0.43 -13.16 -14.08
N GLY A 132 0.48 -12.28 -14.50
CA GLY A 132 0.37 -11.46 -15.70
C GLY A 132 -0.37 -10.13 -15.49
N LEU A 133 -0.82 -9.83 -14.26
CA LEU A 133 -1.47 -8.56 -13.97
C LEU A 133 -0.48 -7.40 -13.98
N ARG A 134 -0.91 -6.25 -14.50
CA ARG A 134 -0.21 -4.97 -14.34
C ARG A 134 -0.38 -4.47 -12.90
N VAL A 135 0.37 -3.44 -12.52
CA VAL A 135 0.18 -2.77 -11.23
C VAL A 135 -0.10 -1.29 -11.44
N PHE A 136 -1.28 -0.84 -11.02
CA PHE A 136 -1.62 0.58 -10.94
C PHE A 136 -1.57 1.08 -9.50
N ARG A 137 -1.14 2.33 -9.33
CA ARG A 137 -1.20 3.11 -8.11
C ARG A 137 -2.22 4.21 -8.31
N MET A 138 -3.20 4.32 -7.41
CA MET A 138 -4.23 5.36 -7.46
C MET A 138 -3.91 6.47 -6.46
N PHE A 139 -3.64 7.68 -6.92
CA PHE A 139 -3.34 8.83 -6.06
C PHE A 139 -3.62 10.16 -6.79
N PRO A 140 -4.01 11.22 -6.07
CA PRO A 140 -4.36 12.50 -6.70
C PRO A 140 -3.12 13.35 -7.07
N GLY A 141 -3.27 14.26 -8.05
CA GLY A 141 -2.43 15.45 -8.23
C GLY A 141 -1.19 15.35 -9.14
N TRP A 142 -0.87 14.20 -9.73
CA TRP A 142 0.36 14.04 -10.56
C TRP A 142 0.08 13.73 -12.03
N THR A 143 -1.18 13.50 -12.37
CA THR A 143 -1.62 13.08 -13.71
C THR A 143 -3.09 13.43 -13.86
N THR A 144 -3.52 13.72 -15.09
CA THR A 144 -4.93 14.01 -15.43
C THR A 144 -5.84 12.90 -14.92
N VAL A 145 -5.48 11.65 -15.16
CA VAL A 145 -6.16 10.48 -14.58
C VAL A 145 -5.35 10.01 -13.38
N PRO A 146 -5.87 10.06 -12.14
CA PRO A 146 -5.15 9.64 -10.92
C PRO A 146 -4.94 8.11 -10.79
N LEU A 147 -4.53 7.46 -11.87
CA LEU A 147 -4.06 6.09 -11.96
C LEU A 147 -2.69 6.09 -12.65
N TRP A 148 -1.70 5.45 -12.01
CA TRP A 148 -0.33 5.41 -12.49
C TRP A 148 0.17 3.98 -12.55
N GLU A 149 0.64 3.53 -13.71
CA GLU A 149 1.25 2.20 -13.83
C GLU A 149 2.68 2.16 -13.31
N SER A 150 3.00 1.15 -12.51
CA SER A 150 4.34 1.00 -11.91
C SER A 150 5.36 0.53 -12.96
N PHE A 151 6.56 1.12 -12.94
CA PHE A 151 7.73 0.71 -13.73
C PHE A 151 7.54 0.65 -15.25
N THR A 152 6.65 1.46 -15.82
CA THR A 152 6.57 1.64 -17.27
C THR A 152 7.31 2.90 -17.73
N ASP A 153 8.01 2.77 -18.86
CA ASP A 153 8.72 3.87 -19.54
C ASP A 153 7.76 4.89 -20.18
N ASN A 154 6.45 4.64 -20.12
CA ASN A 154 5.41 5.52 -20.66
C ASN A 154 5.25 6.75 -19.77
N TYR A 155 6.18 7.70 -19.95
CA TYR A 155 6.06 9.04 -19.45
C TYR A 155 6.02 10.04 -20.61
N PRO A 156 4.91 10.77 -20.81
CA PRO A 156 3.63 10.67 -20.10
C PRO A 156 2.85 9.41 -20.50
N PHE A 157 2.16 8.83 -19.53
CA PHE A 157 1.25 7.70 -19.70
C PHE A 157 0.15 8.11 -20.70
N ASP A 158 -0.07 7.33 -21.77
CA ASP A 158 -1.17 7.61 -22.71
C ASP A 158 -2.50 7.29 -22.01
N GLU A 159 -3.23 8.33 -21.64
CA GLU A 159 -4.50 8.26 -20.92
C GLU A 159 -5.52 7.35 -21.62
N ASP A 160 -5.50 7.28 -22.95
CA ASP A 160 -6.39 6.42 -23.74
C ASP A 160 -6.08 4.93 -23.59
N THR A 161 -4.96 4.59 -22.95
CA THR A 161 -4.56 3.21 -22.68
C THR A 161 -4.91 2.72 -21.28
N VAL A 162 -5.44 3.57 -20.38
CA VAL A 162 -6.00 3.07 -19.11
C VAL A 162 -7.26 2.24 -19.44
N PRO A 163 -7.32 0.94 -19.12
CA PRO A 163 -8.43 0.08 -19.48
C PRO A 163 -9.59 0.21 -18.47
N VAL A 164 -10.01 1.44 -18.19
CA VAL A 164 -11.19 1.78 -17.37
C VAL A 164 -12.29 2.37 -18.24
N SER A 165 -13.54 2.25 -17.79
CA SER A 165 -14.68 2.89 -18.44
C SER A 165 -14.55 4.41 -18.47
N ALA A 166 -15.11 5.06 -19.49
CA ALA A 166 -15.14 6.51 -19.60
C ALA A 166 -15.77 7.17 -18.35
N GLY A 167 -16.85 6.60 -17.81
CA GLY A 167 -17.48 7.13 -16.61
C GLY A 167 -16.60 7.03 -15.35
N LEU A 168 -15.80 5.96 -15.19
CA LEU A 168 -14.84 5.89 -14.08
C LEU A 168 -13.70 6.89 -14.29
N ARG A 169 -13.22 7.03 -15.53
CA ARG A 169 -12.19 8.00 -15.89
C ARG A 169 -12.61 9.43 -15.52
N ASP A 170 -13.82 9.84 -15.92
CA ASP A 170 -14.34 11.18 -15.63
C ASP A 170 -14.47 11.42 -14.12
N GLU A 171 -14.95 10.43 -13.35
CA GLU A 171 -15.03 10.55 -11.89
C GLU A 171 -13.65 10.61 -11.21
N LEU A 172 -12.65 9.87 -11.73
CA LEU A 172 -11.27 9.93 -11.24
C LEU A 172 -10.65 11.31 -11.50
N ILE A 173 -10.82 11.85 -12.71
CA ILE A 173 -10.36 13.20 -13.06
C ILE A 173 -10.98 14.23 -12.10
N ALA A 174 -12.31 14.17 -11.90
CA ALA A 174 -13.00 15.09 -11.00
C ALA A 174 -12.50 14.97 -9.54
N TRP A 175 -12.22 13.75 -9.07
CA TRP A 175 -11.68 13.52 -7.73
C TRP A 175 -10.25 14.07 -7.56
N GLY A 176 -9.42 13.96 -8.60
CA GLY A 176 -8.09 14.55 -8.66
C GLY A 176 -8.13 16.08 -8.69
N ALA A 177 -9.01 16.67 -9.50
CA ALA A 177 -9.20 18.11 -9.56
C ALA A 177 -9.63 18.69 -8.20
N GLU A 178 -10.50 17.99 -7.47
CA GLU A 178 -10.91 18.41 -6.12
C GLU A 178 -9.73 18.49 -5.14
N TRP A 179 -8.79 17.56 -5.23
CA TRP A 179 -7.57 17.60 -4.43
C TRP A 179 -6.73 18.85 -4.72
N GLU A 180 -6.57 19.20 -6.00
CA GLU A 180 -5.83 20.40 -6.42
C GLU A 180 -6.52 21.68 -5.95
N ARG A 181 -7.86 21.78 -6.07
CA ARG A 181 -8.63 22.93 -5.57
C ARG A 181 -8.41 23.15 -4.06
N ARG A 182 -8.40 22.06 -3.29
CA ARG A 182 -8.16 22.11 -1.84
C ARG A 182 -6.74 22.57 -1.52
N ALA A 183 -5.74 22.02 -2.20
CA ALA A 183 -4.34 22.39 -2.01
C ALA A 183 -4.12 23.89 -2.30
N LEU A 184 -4.75 24.43 -3.35
CA LEU A 184 -4.70 25.85 -3.68
C LEU A 184 -5.38 26.73 -2.62
N ALA A 185 -6.57 26.34 -2.14
CA ALA A 185 -7.29 27.09 -1.11
C ALA A 185 -6.54 27.15 0.23
N GLU A 186 -5.82 26.08 0.60
CA GLU A 186 -4.96 26.06 1.78
C GLU A 186 -3.77 27.04 1.63
N MET A 187 -3.17 27.13 0.43
CA MET A 187 -2.08 28.06 0.15
C MET A 187 -2.51 29.54 0.17
N ASP A 188 -3.74 29.85 -0.25
CA ASP A 188 -4.29 31.21 -0.23
C ASP A 188 -4.71 31.66 1.19
N GLY A 189 -4.99 30.71 2.09
CA GLY A 189 -5.43 30.97 3.47
C GLY A 189 -4.35 31.49 4.42
N ASP A 190 -3.08 31.25 4.11
CA ASP A 190 -1.93 31.65 4.95
C ASP A 190 -1.41 33.08 4.62
N GLY A 191 -2.02 33.76 3.65
CA GLY A 191 -1.63 35.08 3.16
C GLY A 191 -2.26 36.25 3.92
N GLU A 192 -1.82 36.51 5.16
CA GLU A 192 -2.06 37.82 5.78
C GLU A 192 -1.27 38.92 5.01
N GLY A 193 -1.96 39.60 4.10
CA GLY A 193 -1.74 41.01 3.77
C GLY A 193 -0.76 41.32 2.63
N THR A 194 -1.27 41.44 1.40
CA THR A 194 -0.94 42.61 0.58
C THR A 194 -2.17 43.14 -0.14
N SER A 195 -2.64 44.31 0.29
CA SER A 195 -3.56 45.12 -0.51
C SER A 195 -2.81 45.69 -1.73
N GLY A 196 -3.30 45.42 -2.93
CA GLY A 196 -2.86 46.08 -4.16
C GLY A 196 -3.75 45.71 -5.33
N ALA A 197 -4.65 46.62 -5.71
CA ALA A 197 -5.64 46.47 -6.77
C ALA A 197 -5.05 46.18 -8.16
N ALA A 198 -5.72 45.35 -8.98
CA ALA A 198 -6.57 45.81 -10.11
C ALA A 198 -6.85 44.70 -11.15
N ALA A 199 -8.11 44.70 -11.60
CA ALA A 199 -8.65 44.27 -12.91
C ALA A 199 -8.80 42.75 -13.22
N ALA A 200 -10.06 42.36 -13.42
CA ALA A 200 -10.50 41.13 -14.07
C ALA A 200 -10.16 41.13 -15.58
N PRO A 201 -10.25 39.95 -16.24
CA PRO A 201 -11.46 39.74 -17.04
C PRO A 201 -12.13 38.38 -16.84
N ASP A 202 -13.38 38.36 -17.30
CA ASP A 202 -14.35 37.27 -17.29
C ASP A 202 -13.83 35.96 -17.93
N GLU A 203 -13.89 34.85 -17.18
CA GLU A 203 -14.07 33.52 -17.74
C GLU A 203 -15.31 32.87 -17.12
N GLU A 204 -16.18 32.44 -18.02
CA GLU A 204 -17.48 31.84 -17.80
C GLU A 204 -17.28 30.39 -17.35
N GLY A 205 -17.62 30.05 -16.10
CA GLY A 205 -18.04 28.68 -15.78
C GLY A 205 -17.39 27.92 -14.64
N ASP A 206 -16.68 28.55 -13.69
CA ASP A 206 -16.39 27.89 -12.40
C ASP A 206 -17.01 28.73 -11.29
N ASP A 207 -18.01 28.18 -10.61
CA ASP A 207 -18.61 28.78 -9.43
C ASP A 207 -17.57 28.73 -8.29
N PRO A 208 -16.94 29.86 -7.91
CA PRO A 208 -15.94 29.88 -6.85
C PRO A 208 -16.58 29.62 -5.47
N GLU A 209 -17.90 29.49 -5.40
CA GLU A 209 -18.69 29.24 -4.19
C GLU A 209 -19.12 27.77 -4.04
N ALA A 210 -18.72 26.87 -4.94
CA ALA A 210 -18.90 25.44 -4.75
C ALA A 210 -18.07 24.96 -3.56
N ALA A 211 -18.72 24.78 -2.41
CA ALA A 211 -18.11 24.34 -1.16
C ALA A 211 -17.15 23.17 -1.38
N LEU A 212 -15.89 23.35 -1.01
CA LEU A 212 -14.88 22.29 -1.04
C LEU A 212 -15.36 21.12 -0.18
N LEU A 213 -15.14 19.90 -0.68
CA LEU A 213 -15.43 18.71 0.12
C LEU A 213 -14.50 18.69 1.33
N GLY A 214 -15.03 18.29 2.50
CA GLY A 214 -14.19 18.04 3.67
C GLY A 214 -13.22 16.87 3.44
N GLU A 215 -12.11 16.79 4.17
CA GLU A 215 -11.10 15.70 4.03
C GLU A 215 -11.73 14.31 4.08
N ALA A 216 -12.62 14.07 5.05
CA ALA A 216 -13.31 12.79 5.18
C ALA A 216 -14.25 12.50 4.01
N GLU A 217 -14.88 13.51 3.40
CA GLU A 217 -15.77 13.33 2.24
C GLU A 217 -14.98 13.00 0.98
N TRP A 218 -13.89 13.73 0.75
CA TRP A 218 -12.96 13.48 -0.35
C TRP A 218 -12.33 12.08 -0.23
N ALA A 219 -11.92 11.67 0.97
CA ALA A 219 -11.36 10.33 1.21
C ALA A 219 -12.40 9.22 0.96
N ARG A 220 -13.65 9.41 1.38
CA ARG A 220 -14.75 8.47 1.09
C ARG A 220 -15.06 8.37 -0.40
N TRP A 221 -15.00 9.48 -1.14
CA TRP A 221 -15.13 9.48 -2.59
C TRP A 221 -13.99 8.68 -3.23
N GLY A 222 -12.75 8.96 -2.85
CA GLY A 222 -11.56 8.22 -3.30
C GLY A 222 -11.70 6.72 -3.04
N ALA A 223 -12.12 6.31 -1.85
CA ALA A 223 -12.32 4.89 -1.51
C ALA A 223 -13.39 4.20 -2.36
N ARG A 224 -14.48 4.90 -2.69
CA ARG A 224 -15.50 4.40 -3.63
C ARG A 224 -14.92 4.20 -5.03
N LEU A 225 -14.16 5.17 -5.52
CA LEU A 225 -13.53 5.10 -6.84
C LEU A 225 -12.46 4.01 -6.89
N TYR A 226 -11.66 3.86 -5.84
CA TYR A 226 -10.69 2.79 -5.69
C TYR A 226 -11.35 1.41 -5.83
N ARG A 227 -12.42 1.13 -5.08
CA ARG A 227 -13.16 -0.14 -5.20
C ARG A 227 -13.72 -0.38 -6.60
N ARG A 228 -14.18 0.68 -7.26
CA ARG A 228 -14.66 0.58 -8.65
C ARG A 228 -13.51 0.31 -9.62
N ALA A 229 -12.36 0.94 -9.44
CA ALA A 229 -11.15 0.70 -10.23
C ALA A 229 -10.67 -0.75 -10.05
N VAL A 230 -10.62 -1.26 -8.82
CA VAL A 230 -10.32 -2.68 -8.53
C VAL A 230 -11.29 -3.59 -9.28
N ALA A 231 -12.60 -3.29 -9.25
CA ALA A 231 -13.60 -4.11 -9.93
C ALA A 231 -13.48 -4.09 -11.46
N GLU A 232 -13.25 -2.92 -12.07
CA GLU A 232 -13.08 -2.78 -13.53
C GLU A 232 -11.75 -3.37 -14.02
N LEU A 233 -10.71 -3.35 -13.20
CA LEU A 233 -9.36 -3.79 -13.56
C LEU A 233 -8.99 -5.20 -13.09
N ARG A 234 -9.86 -5.92 -12.37
CA ARG A 234 -9.55 -7.21 -11.72
C ARG A 234 -8.84 -8.27 -12.59
N ASP A 235 -9.11 -8.26 -13.91
CA ASP A 235 -8.59 -9.24 -14.87
C ASP A 235 -7.39 -8.69 -15.68
N VAL A 236 -6.97 -7.45 -15.39
CA VAL A 236 -5.95 -6.70 -16.14
C VAL A 236 -4.84 -6.19 -15.23
N ALA A 237 -5.19 -5.77 -14.00
CA ALA A 237 -4.25 -5.19 -13.07
C ALA A 237 -4.68 -5.30 -11.61
N GLU A 238 -3.68 -5.31 -10.74
CA GLU A 238 -3.87 -4.98 -9.32
C GLU A 238 -3.79 -3.46 -9.14
N VAL A 239 -4.74 -2.89 -8.39
CA VAL A 239 -4.79 -1.45 -8.09
C VAL A 239 -4.42 -1.26 -6.63
N ARG A 240 -3.48 -0.36 -6.35
CA ARG A 240 -3.05 -0.01 -5.00
C ARG A 240 -3.53 1.39 -4.62
N PRO A 241 -4.03 1.61 -3.41
CA PRO A 241 -4.32 2.95 -2.92
C PRO A 241 -3.01 3.67 -2.57
N GLY A 242 -2.76 4.82 -3.19
CA GLY A 242 -1.70 5.76 -2.81
C GLY A 242 -2.16 6.84 -1.83
N PHE A 243 -3.33 6.65 -1.22
CA PHE A 243 -3.94 7.52 -0.22
C PHE A 243 -4.51 6.67 0.94
N ALA A 244 -4.78 7.30 2.08
CA ALA A 244 -5.36 6.59 3.22
C ALA A 244 -6.81 6.20 2.91
N LEU A 245 -7.10 4.89 2.93
CA LEU A 245 -8.47 4.41 2.89
C LEU A 245 -9.13 4.65 4.26
N PRO A 246 -10.38 5.13 4.30
CA PRO A 246 -11.13 5.24 5.54
C PRO A 246 -11.30 3.84 6.12
N VAL A 247 -11.00 3.70 7.42
CA VAL A 247 -11.27 2.45 8.14
C VAL A 247 -12.77 2.24 8.11
N GLU A 248 -13.23 1.15 7.48
CA GLU A 248 -14.63 0.78 7.57
C GLU A 248 -14.91 0.49 9.04
N GLU A 249 -15.78 1.30 9.66
CA GLU A 249 -16.31 0.98 10.99
C GLU A 249 -17.01 -0.37 10.83
N SER A 250 -16.34 -1.43 11.26
CA SER A 250 -16.94 -2.74 11.38
C SER A 250 -18.18 -2.55 12.22
N SER A 251 -19.32 -2.58 11.55
CA SER A 251 -20.62 -2.60 12.20
C SER A 251 -20.62 -3.91 12.98
N ALA A 252 -20.28 -3.83 14.27
CA ALA A 252 -20.39 -4.94 15.19
C ALA A 252 -21.86 -5.37 15.19
N GLY A 253 -22.14 -6.44 14.44
CA GLY A 253 -23.42 -7.14 14.43
C GLY A 253 -23.52 -8.11 15.59
#